data_AF-A0A961LYZ7-F1
#
_entry.id   AF-A0A961LYZ7-F1
#
_cell.length_a   1.000
_cell.length_b   1.000
_cell.length_c   1.000
_cell.angle_alpha   90.00
_cell.angle_beta   90.00
_cell.angle_gamma   90.00
#
_symmetry.space_group_name_H-M   'P 1'
#
loop_
_entity.id
_entity.type
_entity.pdbx_description
1 polymer ?
#
loop_
_entity_poly.entity_id
_entity_poly.type
_entity_poly.pdbx_seq_one_letter_code
_entity_poly.pdbx_strand_id
1 'polypeptide(L)'
;MDERSYHYQVIGRAIAEIDAAGERVSLEELAGRLGMSAAHFQRVFTQWVGVSPKRYQQYLALGHARALLAERFTVLEAAHASGLSGPGRLHDLFLRWEAMT
;
A
#
# COMPACT_ATOMS: atom_id res chain seq x y z
N MET A 1 -18.75 -23.45 3.98
CA MET A 1 -18.35 -22.21 3.27
C MET A 1 -17.01 -22.51 2.63
N ASP A 2 -16.89 -22.41 1.30
CA ASP A 2 -15.65 -22.75 0.59
C ASP A 2 -14.52 -21.79 1.00
N GLU A 3 -13.36 -22.32 1.37
CA GLU A 3 -12.21 -21.57 1.87
C GLU A 3 -11.72 -20.54 0.84
N ARG A 4 -11.84 -20.86 -0.46
CA ARG A 4 -11.56 -19.92 -1.55
C ARG A 4 -12.53 -18.75 -1.61
N SER A 5 -13.82 -19.00 -1.36
CA SER A 5 -14.84 -17.94 -1.33
C SER A 5 -14.65 -16.99 -0.15
N TYR A 6 -14.21 -17.50 1.00
CA TYR A 6 -13.88 -16.68 2.16
C TYR A 6 -12.66 -15.78 1.88
N HIS A 7 -11.56 -16.35 1.41
CA HIS A 7 -10.35 -15.57 1.12
C HIS A 7 -10.57 -14.54 0.03
N TYR A 8 -11.37 -14.83 -1.00
CA TYR A 8 -11.73 -13.85 -2.02
C TYR A 8 -12.40 -12.60 -1.41
N GLN A 9 -13.39 -12.78 -0.54
CA GLN A 9 -14.08 -11.67 0.13
C GLN A 9 -13.15 -10.90 1.06
N VAL A 10 -12.31 -11.62 1.82
CA VAL A 10 -11.32 -10.99 2.72
C VAL A 10 -10.33 -10.15 1.94
N ILE A 11 -9.79 -10.66 0.84
CA ILE A 11 -8.82 -9.92 0.02
C ILE A 11 -9.46 -8.72 -0.66
N GLY A 12 -10.69 -8.85 -1.17
CA GLY A 12 -11.43 -7.70 -1.70
C GLY A 12 -11.60 -6.59 -0.65
N ARG A 13 -11.97 -6.95 0.58
CA ARG A 13 -12.06 -5.99 1.68
C ARG A 13 -10.69 -5.41 2.07
N ALA A 14 -9.64 -6.23 2.07
CA ALA A 14 -8.29 -5.77 2.36
C ALA A 14 -7.79 -4.73 1.36
N ILE A 15 -8.04 -4.96 0.06
CA ILE A 15 -7.69 -4.00 -1.00
C ILE A 15 -8.45 -2.68 -0.78
N ALA A 16 -9.77 -2.74 -0.52
CA ALA A 16 -10.56 -1.54 -0.27
C ALA A 16 -10.06 -0.74 0.96
N GLU A 17 -9.67 -1.43 2.04
CA GLU A 17 -9.10 -0.78 3.23
C GLU A 17 -7.75 -0.12 2.93
N ILE A 18 -6.90 -0.77 2.12
CA ILE A 18 -5.60 -0.21 1.73
C ILE A 18 -5.79 0.98 0.78
N ASP A 19 -6.70 0.89 -0.19
CA ASP A 19 -6.97 1.97 -1.14
C ASP A 19 -7.52 3.23 -0.43
N ALA A 20 -8.36 3.04 0.59
CA ALA A 20 -8.90 4.14 1.39
C ALA A 20 -7.87 4.79 2.33
N ALA A 21 -6.93 4.00 2.87
CA ALA A 21 -6.03 4.45 3.92
C ALA A 21 -4.59 4.77 3.47
N GLY A 22 -4.14 4.22 2.34
CA GLY A 22 -2.78 4.36 1.82
C GLY A 22 -1.71 3.77 2.76
N GLU A 23 -0.53 4.41 2.84
CA GLU A 23 0.59 4.01 3.74
C GLU A 23 0.33 4.30 5.24
N ARG A 24 -0.85 4.81 5.61
CA ARG A 24 -1.12 5.31 6.97
C ARG A 24 -1.55 4.21 7.96
N VAL A 25 -1.70 2.97 7.50
CA VAL A 25 -2.15 1.84 8.34
C VAL A 25 -1.11 0.73 8.28
N SER A 26 -0.75 0.24 9.47
CA SER A 26 0.21 -0.86 9.63
C SER A 26 -0.38 -2.21 9.18
N LEU A 27 0.50 -3.19 8.95
CA LEU A 27 0.10 -4.55 8.62
C LEU A 27 -0.72 -5.18 9.76
N GLU A 28 -0.33 -4.90 10.99
CA GLU A 28 -0.96 -5.38 12.22
C GLU A 28 -2.38 -4.82 12.36
N GLU A 29 -2.59 -3.53 12.10
CA GLU A 29 -3.92 -2.92 12.14
C GLU A 29 -4.84 -3.46 11.03
N LEU A 30 -4.33 -3.60 9.80
CA LEU A 30 -5.09 -4.21 8.70
C LEU A 30 -5.49 -5.64 9.03
N ALA A 31 -4.54 -6.44 9.53
CA ALA A 31 -4.81 -7.82 9.92
C ALA A 31 -5.83 -7.89 11.06
N GLY A 32 -5.72 -7.02 12.07
CA GLY A 32 -6.67 -6.91 13.17
C GLY A 32 -8.10 -6.60 12.72
N ARG A 33 -8.26 -5.64 11.79
CA ARG A 33 -9.59 -5.30 11.19
C ARG A 33 -10.22 -6.46 10.42
N LEU A 34 -9.39 -7.36 9.89
CA LEU A 34 -9.80 -8.54 9.12
C LEU A 34 -9.89 -9.81 9.99
N GLY A 35 -9.65 -9.72 11.31
CA GLY A 35 -9.69 -10.85 12.22
C GLY A 35 -8.57 -11.88 11.99
N MET A 36 -7.42 -11.45 11.48
CA MET A 36 -6.28 -12.29 11.14
C MET A 36 -5.03 -11.89 11.91
N SER A 37 -4.10 -12.84 12.08
CA SER A 37 -2.73 -12.49 12.46
C SER A 37 -2.00 -11.85 11.28
N ALA A 38 -1.07 -10.92 11.54
CA ALA A 38 -0.29 -10.24 10.51
C ALA A 38 0.42 -11.21 9.55
N ALA A 39 1.03 -12.28 10.10
CA ALA A 39 1.72 -13.30 9.31
C ALA A 39 0.78 -14.14 8.42
N HIS A 40 -0.45 -14.40 8.88
CA HIS A 40 -1.44 -15.09 8.05
C HIS A 40 -1.96 -14.15 6.95
N PHE A 41 -2.35 -12.93 7.32
CA PHE A 41 -2.82 -11.92 6.37
C PHE A 41 -1.80 -11.65 5.26
N GLN A 42 -0.52 -11.45 5.62
CA GLN A 42 0.54 -11.24 4.63
C GLN A 42 0.64 -12.40 3.62
N ARG A 43 0.57 -13.65 4.09
CA ARG A 43 0.65 -14.83 3.22
C ARG A 43 -0.56 -14.92 2.28
N VAL A 44 -1.77 -14.80 2.81
CA VAL A 44 -3.00 -14.87 2.01
C VAL A 44 -3.04 -13.73 1.00
N PHE A 45 -2.74 -12.49 1.43
CA PHE A 45 -2.70 -11.35 0.52
C PHE A 45 -1.68 -11.52 -0.60
N THR A 46 -0.46 -11.95 -0.27
CA THR A 46 0.58 -12.18 -1.28
C THR A 46 0.19 -13.29 -2.25
N GLN A 47 -0.47 -14.35 -1.78
CA GLN A 47 -0.91 -15.45 -2.62
C GLN A 47 -1.97 -15.01 -3.66
N TRP A 48 -2.86 -14.09 -3.27
CA TRP A 48 -3.95 -13.63 -4.14
C TRP A 48 -3.56 -12.43 -5.02
N VAL A 49 -2.83 -11.46 -4.45
CA VAL A 49 -2.48 -10.18 -5.10
C VAL A 49 -1.11 -10.24 -5.80
N GLY A 50 -0.27 -11.23 -5.46
CA GLY A 50 1.06 -11.42 -6.03
C GLY A 50 2.16 -10.56 -5.41
N VAL A 51 1.81 -9.56 -4.60
CA VAL A 51 2.74 -8.71 -3.85
C VAL A 51 2.34 -8.61 -2.38
N SER A 52 3.28 -8.27 -1.51
CA SER A 52 2.98 -8.05 -0.09
C SER A 52 2.13 -6.79 0.11
N PRO A 53 1.30 -6.71 1.18
CA PRO A 53 0.49 -5.52 1.48
C PRO A 53 1.31 -4.22 1.51
N LYS A 54 2.50 -4.26 2.11
CA LYS A 54 3.41 -3.12 2.16
C LYS A 54 3.89 -2.66 0.79
N ARG A 55 4.19 -3.60 -0.12
CA ARG A 55 4.57 -3.25 -1.51
C ARG A 55 3.38 -2.65 -2.26
N TYR A 56 2.19 -3.17 -2.04
CA TYR A 56 0.98 -2.61 -2.64
C TYR A 56 0.73 -1.17 -2.16
N GLN A 57 0.83 -0.90 -0.86
CA GLN A 57 0.75 0.47 -0.30
C GLN A 57 1.81 1.40 -0.91
N GLN A 58 3.05 0.93 -1.04
CA GLN A 58 4.14 1.69 -1.67
C GLN A 58 3.84 2.05 -3.13
N TYR A 59 3.24 1.13 -3.88
CA TYR A 59 2.85 1.37 -5.27
C TYR A 59 1.74 2.43 -5.38
N LEU A 60 0.74 2.39 -4.49
CA LEU A 60 -0.30 3.42 -4.43
C LEU A 60 0.28 4.80 -4.06
N ALA A 61 1.17 4.85 -3.07
CA ALA A 61 1.84 6.08 -2.65
C ALA A 61 2.66 6.69 -3.80
N LEU A 62 3.35 5.88 -4.60
CA LEU A 62 4.07 6.33 -5.78
C LEU A 62 3.12 6.95 -6.82
N GLY A 63 2.00 6.28 -7.11
CA GLY A 63 0.99 6.78 -8.05
C GLY A 63 0.42 8.12 -7.61
N HIS A 64 0.08 8.25 -6.33
CA HIS A 64 -0.43 9.51 -5.77
C HIS A 64 0.62 10.62 -5.82
N ALA A 65 1.87 10.33 -5.45
CA ALA A 65 2.95 11.29 -5.54
C ALA A 65 3.18 11.77 -6.98
N ARG A 66 3.14 10.87 -7.97
CA ARG A 66 3.27 11.24 -9.38
C ARG A 66 2.18 12.22 -9.81
N ALA A 67 0.93 11.99 -9.41
CA ALA A 67 -0.18 12.88 -9.72
C ALA A 67 0.04 14.27 -9.13
N LEU A 68 0.40 14.36 -7.84
CA LEU A 68 0.67 15.63 -7.17
C LEU A 68 1.85 16.40 -7.80
N LEU A 69 2.93 15.71 -8.16
CA LEU A 69 4.06 16.34 -8.83
C LEU A 69 3.68 16.87 -10.22
N ALA A 70 2.82 16.15 -10.96
CA ALA A 70 2.29 16.62 -12.24
C ALA A 70 1.39 17.86 -12.08
N GLU A 71 0.70 17.98 -10.95
CA GLU A 71 -0.10 19.15 -10.56
C GLU A 71 0.73 20.32 -9.98
N ARG A 72 2.07 20.24 -10.07
CA ARG A 72 3.03 21.27 -9.63
C ARG A 72 3.10 21.52 -8.12
N PHE A 73 2.68 20.56 -7.30
CA PHE A 73 3.00 20.58 -5.87
C PHE A 73 4.51 20.47 -5.65
N THR A 74 4.99 21.02 -4.55
CA THR A 74 6.40 20.86 -4.16
C THR A 74 6.69 19.42 -3.77
N VAL A 75 7.95 19.01 -3.87
CA VAL A 75 8.40 17.66 -3.46
C VAL A 75 8.05 17.35 -1.99
N LEU A 76 8.13 18.37 -1.12
CA LEU A 76 7.78 18.23 0.30
C LEU A 76 6.28 17.99 0.48
N GLU A 77 5.44 18.77 -0.19
CA GLU A 77 3.98 18.59 -0.14
C GLU A 77 3.57 17.23 -0.70
N ALA A 78 4.13 16.84 -1.84
CA ALA A 78 3.85 15.55 -2.47
C ALA A 78 4.25 14.38 -1.55
N ALA A 79 5.40 14.47 -0.87
CA ALA A 79 5.82 13.44 0.09
C ALA A 79 4.83 13.30 1.25
N HIS A 80 4.45 14.41 1.90
CA HIS A 80 3.55 14.37 3.05
C HIS A 80 2.13 13.93 2.66
N ALA A 81 1.60 14.44 1.55
CA ALA A 81 0.27 14.06 1.06
C ALA A 81 0.20 12.56 0.71
N SER A 82 1.30 11.98 0.21
CA SER A 82 1.45 10.55 -0.06
C SER A 82 1.73 9.68 1.16
N GLY A 83 1.68 10.25 2.37
CA GLY A 83 1.87 9.52 3.63
C GLY A 83 3.33 9.24 3.97
N LEU A 84 4.28 9.85 3.28
CA LEU A 84 5.71 9.69 3.52
C LEU A 84 6.21 10.72 4.52
N SER A 85 7.23 10.35 5.29
CA SER A 85 7.80 11.22 6.33
C SER A 85 8.67 12.37 5.79
N GLY A 86 8.83 12.48 4.47
CA GLY A 86 9.56 13.58 3.85
C GLY A 86 10.16 13.25 2.47
N PRO A 87 10.84 14.23 1.83
CA PRO A 87 11.35 14.12 0.46
C PRO A 87 12.32 12.96 0.21
N GLY A 88 13.18 12.64 1.18
CA GLY A 88 14.13 11.53 1.05
C GLY A 88 13.42 10.18 0.86
N ARG A 89 12.32 9.94 1.60
CA ARG A 89 11.53 8.72 1.44
C ARG A 89 10.81 8.67 0.10
N LEU A 90 10.39 9.82 -0.41
CA LEU A 90 9.80 9.92 -1.74
C LEU A 90 10.83 9.59 -2.82
N HIS A 91 12.05 10.10 -2.69
CA HIS A 91 13.15 9.75 -3.56
C HIS A 91 13.46 8.25 -3.55
N ASP A 92 13.60 7.63 -2.36
CA ASP A 92 13.82 6.19 -2.23
C ASP A 92 12.69 5.37 -2.87
N LEU A 93 11.44 5.84 -2.74
CA LEU A 93 10.27 5.20 -3.32
C LEU A 93 10.33 5.24 -4.84
N PHE A 94 10.62 6.41 -5.43
CA PHE A 94 10.80 6.56 -6.87
C PHE A 94 11.95 5.68 -7.39
N LEU A 95 13.12 5.68 -6.74
CA LEU A 95 14.24 4.81 -7.14
C LEU A 95 13.87 3.33 -7.12
N ARG A 96 13.15 2.89 -6.08
CA ARG A 96 12.75 1.48 -5.92
C ARG A 96 11.82 0.99 -7.03
N TRP A 97 10.94 1.85 -7.54
CA TRP A 97 9.87 1.45 -8.45
C TRP A 97 10.10 1.86 -9.90
N GLU A 98 10.76 2.98 -10.13
CA GLU A 98 10.99 3.50 -11.48
C GLU A 98 12.36 3.15 -12.04
N ALA A 99 13.31 2.78 -11.18
CA ALA A 99 14.67 2.39 -11.56
C ALA A 99 15.17 3.18 -12.78
N MET A 100 15.42 4.48 -12.62
CA MET A 100 16.23 5.21 -13.60
C MET A 100 17.57 4.46 -13.73
N THR A 101 17.74 3.77 -14.85
CA THR A 101 19.02 3.24 -15.32
C THR A 101 19.65 4.31 -16.20
#